data_AF-A0A226WQG0-F1
#
_entry.id   AF-A0A226WQG0-F1
#
_cell.length_a   1.000
_cell.length_b   1.000
_cell.length_c   1.000
_cell.angle_alpha   90.00
_cell.angle_beta   90.00
_cell.angle_gamma   90.00
#
_symmetry.space_group_name_H-M   'P 1'
#
loop_
_entity.id
_entity.type
_entity.pdbx_description
1 polymer ?
#
loop_
_entity_poly.entity_id
_entity_poly.type
_entity_poly.pdbx_seq_one_letter_code
_entity_poly.pdbx_strand_id
1 'polypeptide(L)'
;MSPFGAFVVMAMQLRGRVAPGPDSETLSVFNEEREAMLHTSPLRRQAAAVRCLRSSLLQHACPVENLAVAAAIPCALHPLLPESILEADELYHYLRLRTIRFFSSRQRHVSVARVVDAIEGRLDSRPEALDEHCARMFAPRPR
;
A
#
# COMPACT_ATOMS: atom_id res chain seq x y z
N MET A 1 -19.68 4.66 10.59
CA MET A 1 -18.47 3.83 10.82
C MET A 1 -17.46 4.69 11.56
N SER A 2 -16.83 4.20 12.64
CA SER A 2 -15.80 4.98 13.34
C SER A 2 -14.46 4.85 12.59
N PRO A 3 -13.82 5.96 12.23
CA PRO A 3 -12.52 5.93 11.58
C PRO A 3 -11.44 5.38 12.52
N PHE A 4 -10.58 4.50 12.00
CA PHE A 4 -9.60 3.76 12.79
C PHE A 4 -8.19 3.73 12.19
N GLY A 5 -8.00 4.31 11.01
CA GLY A 5 -6.69 4.37 10.34
C GLY A 5 -6.77 4.84 8.90
N ALA A 6 -5.61 5.04 8.29
CA ALA A 6 -5.43 5.29 6.88
C ALA A 6 -4.80 4.06 6.20
N PHE A 7 -5.30 3.67 5.04
CA PHE A 7 -4.85 2.50 4.30
C PHE A 7 -4.36 2.94 2.92
N VAL A 8 -3.09 2.69 2.64
CA VAL A 8 -2.52 2.89 1.31
C VAL A 8 -2.68 1.59 0.55
N VAL A 9 -3.54 1.56 -0.46
CA VAL A 9 -3.90 0.34 -1.19
C VAL A 9 -3.36 0.39 -2.61
N MET A 10 -2.56 -0.60 -3.01
CA MET A 10 -2.20 -0.83 -4.41
C MET A 10 -3.05 -1.93 -5.02
N ALA A 11 -3.65 -1.68 -6.18
CA ALA A 11 -4.12 -2.76 -7.04
C ALA A 11 -2.92 -3.37 -7.80
N MET A 12 -2.67 -4.65 -7.59
CA MET A 12 -1.68 -5.43 -8.33
C MET A 12 -2.29 -5.94 -9.63
N GLN A 13 -1.58 -5.71 -10.73
CA GLN A 13 -1.95 -6.20 -12.07
C GLN A 13 -1.20 -7.48 -12.44
N LEU A 14 -0.72 -8.24 -11.45
CA LEU A 14 0.02 -9.48 -11.64
C LEU A 14 -0.95 -10.63 -11.86
N ARG A 15 -0.66 -11.50 -12.83
CA ARG A 15 -1.45 -12.70 -13.16
C ARG A 15 -0.64 -13.96 -12.87
N GLY A 16 -1.32 -15.06 -12.60
CA GLY A 16 -0.71 -16.34 -12.26
C GLY A 16 -0.47 -16.52 -10.76
N ARG A 17 0.50 -17.33 -10.37
CA ARG A 17 0.80 -17.60 -8.96
C ARG A 17 1.85 -16.61 -8.46
N VAL A 18 1.53 -15.86 -7.42
CA VAL A 18 2.44 -14.91 -6.77
C VAL A 18 3.00 -15.55 -5.50
N ALA A 19 4.31 -15.59 -5.36
CA ALA A 19 5.01 -16.13 -4.20
C ALA A 19 6.07 -15.15 -3.68
N PRO A 20 6.56 -15.33 -2.43
CA PRO A 20 7.70 -14.58 -1.95
C PRO A 20 8.90 -14.74 -2.90
N GLY A 21 9.60 -13.63 -3.14
CA GLY A 21 10.88 -13.66 -3.84
C GLY A 21 12.02 -14.07 -2.90
N PRO A 22 13.27 -13.91 -3.35
CA PRO A 22 14.47 -14.19 -2.54
C PRO A 22 14.58 -13.31 -1.28
N ASP A 23 13.91 -12.16 -1.25
CA ASP A 23 13.93 -11.21 -0.13
C ASP A 23 12.53 -10.61 0.14
N SER A 24 12.42 -9.81 1.21
CA SER A 24 11.16 -9.16 1.61
C SER A 24 10.64 -8.12 0.62
N GLU A 25 11.50 -7.66 -0.29
CA GLU A 25 11.24 -6.57 -1.22
C GLU A 25 10.88 -7.07 -2.62
N THR A 26 10.83 -8.38 -2.82
CA THR A 26 10.62 -9.01 -4.12
C THR A 26 9.53 -10.08 -4.07
N LEU A 27 8.90 -10.29 -5.21
CA LEU A 27 7.89 -11.31 -5.45
C LEU A 27 8.27 -12.12 -6.68
N SER A 28 8.06 -13.43 -6.64
CA SER A 28 8.15 -14.31 -7.79
C SER A 28 6.76 -14.56 -8.35
N VAL A 29 6.55 -14.25 -9.62
CA VAL A 29 5.30 -14.50 -10.33
C VAL A 29 5.52 -15.62 -11.32
N PHE A 30 4.76 -16.70 -11.17
CA PHE A 30 4.79 -17.85 -12.07
C PHE A 30 3.65 -17.72 -13.08
N ASN A 31 4.00 -17.69 -14.36
CA ASN A 31 3.04 -17.76 -15.46
C ASN A 31 2.48 -19.20 -15.60
N GLU A 32 1.56 -19.41 -16.54
CA GLU A 32 0.97 -20.73 -16.83
C GLU A 32 2.03 -21.76 -17.29
N GLU A 33 3.13 -21.29 -17.88
CA GLU A 33 4.27 -22.09 -18.33
C GLU A 33 5.29 -22.39 -17.21
N ARG A 34 5.01 -21.95 -15.97
CA ARG A 34 5.85 -22.07 -14.76
C ARG A 34 7.18 -21.31 -14.83
N GLU A 35 7.33 -20.38 -15.76
CA GLU A 35 8.44 -19.45 -15.76
C GLU A 35 8.28 -18.43 -14.63
N ALA A 36 9.34 -18.23 -13.85
CA ALA A 36 9.35 -17.32 -12.72
C ALA A 36 9.88 -15.95 -13.14
N MET A 37 9.04 -14.93 -13.06
CA MET A 37 9.45 -13.53 -13.21
C MET A 37 9.60 -12.87 -11.84
N LEU A 38 10.70 -12.15 -11.64
CA LEU A 38 10.94 -11.40 -10.41
C LEU A 38 10.35 -9.99 -10.53
N HIS A 39 9.53 -9.60 -9.56
CA HIS A 39 8.92 -8.29 -9.47
C HIS A 39 9.31 -7.61 -8.16
N THR A 40 9.45 -6.29 -8.17
CA THR A 40 9.51 -5.51 -6.93
C THR A 40 8.18 -5.61 -6.20
N SER A 41 8.25 -5.87 -4.90
CA SER A 41 7.09 -5.96 -4.01
C SER A 41 6.24 -4.68 -4.11
N PRO A 42 4.91 -4.82 -4.19
CA PRO A 42 3.99 -3.68 -4.18
C PRO A 42 4.14 -2.84 -2.91
N LEU A 43 4.39 -3.50 -1.78
CA LEU A 43 4.62 -2.85 -0.49
C LEU A 43 5.89 -2.00 -0.53
N ARG A 44 6.95 -2.51 -1.18
CA ARG A 44 8.19 -1.75 -1.39
C ARG A 44 7.95 -0.53 -2.27
N ARG A 45 7.24 -0.69 -3.40
CA ARG A 45 6.90 0.44 -4.28
C ARG A 45 6.19 1.58 -3.55
N GLN A 46 5.36 1.26 -2.57
CA GLN A 46 4.60 2.25 -1.78
C GLN A 46 5.33 2.74 -0.51
N ALA A 47 6.47 2.15 -0.15
CA ALA A 47 7.12 2.40 1.14
C ALA A 47 7.48 3.88 1.37
N ALA A 48 7.88 4.61 0.32
CA ALA A 48 8.19 6.03 0.41
C ALA A 48 6.93 6.88 0.73
N ALA A 49 5.83 6.63 0.03
CA ALA A 49 4.56 7.32 0.26
C ALA A 49 4.01 7.01 1.65
N VAL A 50 4.03 5.74 2.06
CA VAL A 50 3.59 5.29 3.39
C VAL A 50 4.43 5.94 4.49
N ARG A 51 5.75 6.02 4.33
CA ARG A 51 6.63 6.69 5.31
C ARG A 51 6.31 8.18 5.44
N CYS A 52 6.05 8.86 4.32
CA CYS A 52 5.63 10.25 4.32
C CYS A 52 4.29 10.44 5.06
N LEU A 53 3.30 9.60 4.76
CA LEU A 53 1.99 9.63 5.41
C LEU A 53 2.09 9.33 6.90
N ARG A 54 2.88 8.31 7.31
CA ARG A 54 3.13 8.01 8.73
C ARG A 54 3.70 9.20 9.47
N SER A 55 4.70 9.86 8.90
CA SER A 55 5.29 11.07 9.50
C SER A 55 4.28 12.20 9.63
N SER A 56 3.37 12.33 8.67
CA SER A 56 2.37 13.41 8.64
C SER A 56 1.22 13.18 9.62
N LEU A 57 0.83 11.93 9.78
CA LEU A 57 -0.35 11.51 10.54
C LEU A 57 -0.06 11.12 11.99
N LEU A 58 1.22 11.07 12.38
CA LEU A 58 1.67 10.75 13.73
C LEU A 58 0.99 11.64 14.79
N GLN A 59 0.92 12.95 14.54
CA GLN A 59 0.30 13.92 15.45
C GLN A 59 -1.22 13.74 15.61
N HIS A 60 -1.85 12.99 14.71
CA HIS A 60 -3.28 12.70 14.72
C HIS A 60 -3.60 11.32 15.29
N ALA A 61 -2.58 10.60 15.81
CA ALA A 61 -2.70 9.22 16.29
C ALA A 61 -3.38 8.29 15.26
N CYS A 62 -3.21 8.59 13.96
CA CYS A 62 -3.83 7.82 12.89
C CYS A 62 -2.82 6.78 12.39
N PRO A 63 -3.07 5.47 12.61
CA PRO A 63 -2.20 4.43 12.09
C PRO A 63 -2.29 4.40 10.55
N VAL A 64 -1.15 4.17 9.90
CA VAL A 64 -1.06 4.04 8.44
C VAL A 64 -0.57 2.65 8.07
N GLU A 65 -1.42 1.90 7.38
CA GLU A 65 -1.12 0.56 6.87
C GLU A 65 -0.90 0.58 5.36
N ASN A 66 -0.03 -0.32 4.90
CA ASN A 66 0.34 -0.48 3.50
C ASN A 66 -0.22 -1.80 3.01
N LEU A 67 -1.06 -1.79 1.98
CA LEU A 67 -1.76 -2.95 1.47
C LEU A 67 -1.57 -3.07 -0.03
N ALA A 68 -1.47 -4.31 -0.50
CA ALA A 68 -1.52 -4.64 -1.92
C ALA A 68 -2.62 -5.67 -2.14
N VAL A 69 -3.42 -5.47 -3.18
CA VAL A 69 -4.59 -6.31 -3.49
C VAL A 69 -4.41 -6.89 -4.88
N ALA A 70 -4.44 -8.21 -4.99
CA ALA A 70 -4.47 -8.94 -6.26
C ALA A 70 -5.80 -8.65 -6.98
N ALA A 71 -5.78 -7.70 -7.91
CA ALA A 71 -6.99 -7.25 -8.62
C ALA A 71 -7.16 -7.95 -9.98
N ALA A 72 -6.10 -8.55 -10.53
CA ALA A 72 -6.15 -9.26 -11.80
C ALA A 72 -6.59 -10.73 -11.60
N ILE A 73 -7.30 -11.27 -12.59
CA ILE A 73 -7.76 -12.67 -12.61
C ILE A 73 -7.16 -13.37 -13.84
N PRO A 74 -6.65 -14.62 -13.71
CA PRO A 74 -6.43 -15.36 -12.47
C PRO A 74 -5.18 -14.85 -11.73
N CYS A 75 -5.28 -14.72 -10.40
CA CYS A 75 -4.14 -14.44 -9.53
C CYS A 75 -4.31 -15.26 -8.25
N ALA A 76 -3.30 -16.07 -7.92
CA ALA A 76 -3.30 -16.93 -6.73
C ALA A 76 -2.14 -16.53 -5.83
N LEU A 77 -2.43 -16.23 -4.57
CA LEU A 77 -1.42 -15.79 -3.62
C LEU A 77 -0.85 -16.97 -2.83
N HIS A 78 0.46 -17.00 -2.68
CA HIS A 78 1.11 -17.98 -1.81
C HIS A 78 0.85 -17.61 -0.33
N PRO A 79 0.50 -18.57 0.55
CA PRO A 79 0.20 -18.31 1.97
C PRO A 79 1.39 -17.82 2.81
N LEU A 80 2.58 -17.70 2.22
CA LEU A 80 3.78 -17.18 2.89
C LEU A 80 4.03 -15.72 2.53
N LEU A 81 3.17 -15.12 1.70
CA LEU A 81 3.20 -13.69 1.47
C LEU A 81 2.82 -12.95 2.77
N PRO A 82 3.31 -11.71 2.94
CA PRO A 82 2.86 -10.87 4.04
C PRO A 82 1.34 -10.73 4.07
N GLU A 83 0.73 -10.70 5.26
CA GLU A 83 -0.73 -10.49 5.46
C GLU A 83 -1.27 -9.20 4.83
N SER A 84 -0.39 -8.27 4.46
CA SER A 84 -0.74 -7.03 3.76
C SER A 84 -0.84 -7.20 2.25
N ILE A 85 -0.57 -8.38 1.70
CA ILE A 85 -0.82 -8.74 0.30
C ILE A 85 -2.02 -9.68 0.28
N LEU A 86 -3.12 -9.21 -0.30
CA LEU A 86 -4.44 -9.79 -0.13
C LEU A 86 -5.05 -10.18 -1.48
N GLU A 87 -5.86 -11.23 -1.47
CA GLU A 87 -6.85 -11.44 -2.52
C GLU A 87 -7.96 -10.38 -2.40
N ALA A 88 -8.67 -10.12 -3.50
CA ALA A 88 -9.66 -9.05 -3.53
C ALA A 88 -10.83 -9.28 -2.55
N ASP A 89 -11.22 -10.54 -2.34
CA ASP A 89 -12.26 -10.97 -1.41
C ASP A 89 -11.81 -10.95 0.06
N GLU A 90 -10.50 -11.09 0.32
CA GLU A 90 -9.92 -10.99 1.66
C GLU A 90 -9.92 -9.55 2.23
N LEU A 91 -9.99 -8.54 1.37
CA LEU A 91 -9.89 -7.13 1.77
C LEU A 91 -10.94 -6.75 2.83
N TYR A 92 -12.19 -7.18 2.65
CA TYR A 92 -13.26 -6.89 3.62
C TYR A 92 -12.97 -7.53 4.98
N HIS A 93 -12.55 -8.80 4.97
CA HIS A 93 -12.22 -9.53 6.19
C HIS A 93 -11.04 -8.88 6.92
N TYR A 94 -9.99 -8.51 6.17
CA TYR A 94 -8.83 -7.81 6.71
C TYR A 94 -9.21 -6.51 7.42
N LEU A 95 -9.97 -5.63 6.75
CA LEU A 95 -10.41 -4.35 7.32
C LEU A 95 -11.29 -4.53 8.56
N ARG A 96 -12.14 -5.56 8.57
CA ARG A 96 -12.96 -5.92 9.74
C ARG A 96 -12.09 -6.32 10.94
N LEU A 97 -11.08 -7.17 10.73
CA LEU A 97 -10.14 -7.56 11.80
C LEU A 97 -9.35 -6.37 12.34
N ARG A 98 -8.90 -5.47 11.45
CA ARG A 98 -8.20 -4.24 11.86
C ARG A 98 -9.09 -3.31 12.67
N THR A 99 -10.36 -3.17 12.28
CA THR A 99 -11.36 -2.42 13.05
C THR A 99 -11.51 -3.00 14.46
N ILE A 100 -11.68 -4.31 14.58
CA ILE A 100 -11.82 -4.99 15.89
C ILE A 100 -10.58 -4.75 16.76
N ARG A 101 -9.38 -4.96 16.21
CA ARG A 101 -8.11 -4.73 16.93
C ARG A 101 -7.97 -3.29 17.42
N PHE A 102 -8.38 -2.30 16.61
CA PHE A 102 -8.35 -0.89 17.01
C PHE A 102 -9.30 -0.60 18.18
N PHE A 103 -10.51 -1.15 18.17
CA PHE A 103 -11.43 -0.98 19.29
C PHE A 103 -10.96 -1.68 20.56
N SER A 104 -10.30 -2.83 20.44
CA SER A 104 -9.70 -3.53 21.58
C SER A 104 -8.52 -2.77 22.20
N SER A 105 -7.79 -1.96 21.42
CA SER A 105 -6.59 -1.24 21.89
C SER A 105 -6.89 0.05 22.68
N ARG A 106 -8.17 0.44 22.83
CA ARG A 106 -8.63 1.68 23.50
C ARG A 106 -7.93 2.95 23.00
N GLN A 107 -7.46 2.96 21.76
CA GLN A 107 -6.85 4.14 21.15
C GLN A 107 -7.89 5.25 20.95
N ARG A 108 -7.43 6.51 20.96
CA ARG A 108 -8.29 7.65 20.63
C ARG A 108 -8.78 7.52 19.19
N HIS A 109 -10.06 7.81 18.97
CA HIS A 109 -10.64 7.79 17.63
C HIS A 109 -9.91 8.74 16.67
N VAL A 110 -9.77 8.31 15.43
CA VAL A 110 -9.17 9.12 14.37
C VAL A 110 -10.18 10.16 13.89
N SER A 111 -9.79 11.43 13.90
CA SER A 111 -10.58 12.50 13.28
C SER A 111 -10.28 12.54 11.78
N VAL A 112 -11.24 12.09 10.96
CA VAL A 112 -11.09 12.08 9.49
C VAL A 112 -10.82 13.47 8.95
N ALA A 113 -11.55 14.49 9.41
CA ALA A 113 -11.35 15.87 8.97
C ALA A 113 -9.88 16.31 9.15
N ARG A 114 -9.33 16.13 10.36
CA ARG A 114 -7.93 16.50 10.64
C ARG A 114 -6.92 15.69 9.83
N VAL A 115 -7.21 14.42 9.56
CA VAL A 115 -6.33 13.57 8.74
C VAL A 115 -6.36 14.03 7.28
N VAL A 116 -7.54 14.33 6.74
CA VAL A 116 -7.70 14.86 5.38
C VAL A 116 -7.00 16.20 5.26
N ASP A 117 -7.24 17.15 6.17
CA ASP A 117 -6.58 18.46 6.18
C ASP A 117 -5.04 18.32 6.22
N ALA A 118 -4.52 17.38 7.00
CA ALA A 118 -3.07 17.13 7.10
C ALA A 118 -2.46 16.50 5.84
N ILE A 119 -3.25 15.69 5.11
CA ILE A 119 -2.84 15.14 3.81
C ILE A 119 -2.89 16.25 2.77
N GLU A 120 -4.00 16.97 2.67
CA GLU A 120 -4.22 18.05 1.70
C GLU A 120 -3.22 19.19 1.88
N GLY A 121 -2.90 19.59 3.11
CA GLY A 121 -1.89 20.60 3.39
C GLY A 121 -0.46 20.22 2.96
N ARG A 122 -0.23 18.97 2.55
CA ARG A 122 1.05 18.49 2.00
C ARG A 122 0.96 18.13 0.52
N LEU A 123 -0.24 18.04 -0.05
CA LEU A 123 -0.42 17.78 -1.46
C LEU A 123 -0.12 19.04 -2.26
N ASP A 124 0.82 18.93 -3.19
CA ASP A 124 0.97 19.95 -4.23
C ASP A 124 -0.10 19.70 -5.28
N SER A 125 -1.27 20.31 -5.09
CA SER A 125 -2.44 20.17 -5.96
C SER A 125 -2.34 20.99 -7.24
N ARG A 126 -1.21 21.68 -7.47
CA ARG A 126 -0.98 22.43 -8.70
C ARG A 126 -0.93 21.45 -9.87
N PRO A 127 -1.61 21.73 -11.00
CA PRO A 127 -1.61 20.83 -12.15
C PRO A 127 -0.19 20.59 -12.69
N GLU A 128 0.71 21.56 -12.55
CA GLU A 128 2.11 21.47 -12.98
C GLU A 128 2.97 20.61 -12.05
N ALA A 129 2.53 20.34 -10.82
CA ALA A 129 3.34 19.62 -9.83
C ALA A 129 3.60 18.16 -10.23
N LEU A 130 2.62 17.53 -10.91
CA LEU A 130 2.79 16.18 -11.46
C LEU A 130 3.80 16.19 -12.61
N ASP A 131 3.71 17.18 -13.50
CA ASP A 131 4.62 17.33 -14.64
C ASP A 131 6.06 17.62 -14.18
N GLU A 132 6.24 18.52 -13.20
CA GLU A 132 7.53 18.79 -12.56
C GLU A 132 8.09 17.54 -11.84
N HIS A 133 7.23 16.77 -11.16
CA HIS A 133 7.65 15.53 -10.52
C HIS A 133 8.09 14.47 -11.53
N CYS A 134 7.32 14.27 -12.60
CA CYS A 134 7.69 13.40 -13.71
C CYS A 134 9.01 13.86 -14.34
N ALA A 135 9.17 15.15 -14.63
CA ALA A 135 10.40 15.71 -15.17
C ALA A 135 11.60 15.44 -14.25
N ARG A 136 11.47 15.58 -12.92
CA ARG A 136 12.53 15.22 -11.96
C ARG A 136 12.84 13.72 -11.93
N MET A 137 11.82 12.87 -12.05
CA MET A 137 11.99 11.42 -12.01
C MET A 137 12.67 10.86 -13.27
N PHE A 138 12.40 11.47 -14.43
CA PHE A 138 12.98 11.09 -15.73
C PHE A 138 14.20 11.92 -16.13
N ALA A 139 14.59 12.93 -15.34
CA ALA A 139 15.82 13.68 -15.57
C ALA A 139 17.05 12.76 -15.44
N PRO A 140 18.01 12.82 -16.38
CA PRO A 140 19.24 12.06 -16.28
C PRO A 140 20.00 12.50 -15.02
N ARG A 141 20.35 11.53 -14.16
CA ARG A 141 21.17 11.83 -12.98
C ARG A 141 22.56 12.31 -13.45
N PRO A 142 23.08 13.42 -12.90
CA PRO A 142 24.46 13.81 -13.17
C PRO A 142 25.39 12.71 -12.67
N ARG A 143 26.38 12.37 -13.50
CA ARG A 143 27.41 11.34 -13.25
C ARG A 143 28.33 11.75 -12.11
#